data_AF-A0A2P8IHE0-F1
#
_entry.id   AF-A0A2P8IHE0-F1
#
_cell.length_a   1.000
_cell.length_b   1.000
_cell.length_c   1.000
_cell.angle_alpha   90.00
_cell.angle_beta   90.00
_cell.angle_gamma   90.00
#
_symmetry.space_group_name_H-M   'P 1'
#
loop_
_entity.id
_entity.type
_entity.pdbx_description
1 polymer ?
#
loop_
_entity_poly.entity_id
_entity_poly.type
_entity_poly.pdbx_seq_one_letter_code
_entity_poly.pdbx_strand_id
1 'polypeptide(L)'
;MNEHELKSALQDVMVASSPPPPMSPEAALEHGRRAQRRRKTTVGGGFAGLAVVAIAVGAAVVPNLTGGGADLPVAAGQSSESRPSVTPTASAPPSVTVTATPSSPPGGSTETPWPNGQTDRTATSGPRADKGAKVLNDLASSLPPGVKAEDRTRIGFSDYGPMTTRQAQFAEYVGDLQVWEYWVRTPVVITGEAGVGELMLQVETKGNTRLGDLDGCQAAAAFPYPISGGTCALVDVAGKQVAVVTGATADGGANTMDTAAFYRYPDGTRVIVGYASEFQESGHPALSRPALTGAQLAAIAADPKFHLD
;
A
#
# COMPACT_ATOMS: atom_id res chain seq x y z
N MET A 1 6.74 -42.89 23.15
CA MET A 1 6.51 -41.68 23.95
C MET A 1 5.06 -41.67 24.39
N ASN A 2 4.79 -41.66 25.68
CA ASN A 2 3.41 -41.67 26.21
C ASN A 2 2.92 -40.22 26.49
N GLU A 3 1.61 -40.03 26.68
CA GLU A 3 1.02 -38.70 26.92
C GLU A 3 1.64 -37.98 28.12
N HIS A 4 2.10 -38.73 29.12
CA HIS A 4 2.76 -38.21 30.31
C HIS A 4 4.13 -37.60 30.00
N GLU A 5 4.94 -38.24 29.16
CA GLU A 5 6.23 -37.70 28.72
C GLU A 5 6.07 -36.42 27.90
N LEU A 6 5.05 -36.35 27.04
CA LEU A 6 4.75 -35.13 26.25
C LEU A 6 4.31 -33.97 27.16
N LYS A 7 3.44 -34.23 28.14
CA LYS A 7 3.00 -33.22 29.11
C LYS A 7 4.14 -32.72 29.99
N SER A 8 5.00 -33.62 30.45
CA SER A 8 6.17 -33.28 31.26
C SER A 8 7.15 -32.41 30.46
N ALA A 9 7.44 -32.78 29.20
CA ALA A 9 8.33 -32.00 28.34
C ALA A 9 7.77 -30.60 28.02
N LEU A 10 6.45 -30.48 27.79
CA LEU A 10 5.81 -29.19 27.56
C LEU A 10 5.81 -28.29 28.82
N GLN A 11 5.62 -28.87 30.00
CA GLN A 11 5.71 -28.11 31.26
C GLN A 11 7.13 -27.64 31.55
N ASP A 12 8.14 -28.47 31.27
CA ASP A 12 9.54 -28.12 31.51
C ASP A 12 10.01 -26.96 30.59
N VAL A 13 9.52 -26.93 29.34
CA VAL A 13 9.78 -25.83 28.40
C VAL A 13 9.06 -24.53 28.81
N MET A 14 7.88 -24.62 29.42
CA MET A 14 7.18 -23.43 29.94
C MET A 14 7.87 -22.81 31.17
N VAL A 15 8.55 -23.62 32.01
CA VAL A 15 9.26 -23.12 33.20
C VAL A 15 10.63 -22.54 32.84
N ALA A 16 11.27 -23.00 31.76
CA ALA A 16 12.56 -22.49 31.31
C ALA A 16 12.49 -21.15 30.55
N SER A 17 11.29 -20.66 30.23
CA SER A 17 11.12 -19.37 29.57
C SER A 17 11.26 -18.24 30.58
N SER A 18 12.42 -17.58 30.59
CA SER A 18 12.63 -16.36 31.36
C SER A 18 11.52 -15.36 31.03
N PRO A 19 10.90 -14.71 32.04
CA PRO A 19 9.82 -13.75 31.79
C PRO A 19 10.32 -12.68 30.80
N PRO A 20 9.49 -12.30 29.81
CA PRO A 20 9.90 -11.32 28.81
C PRO A 20 10.36 -10.04 29.51
N PRO A 21 11.41 -9.37 29.01
CA PRO A 21 11.89 -8.12 29.59
C PRO A 21 10.72 -7.14 29.74
N PRO A 22 10.57 -6.44 30.87
CA PRO A 22 9.48 -5.49 31.03
C PRO A 22 9.62 -4.41 29.96
N MET A 23 8.65 -4.34 29.05
CA MET A 23 8.56 -3.24 28.09
C MET A 23 8.39 -1.94 28.87
N SER A 24 9.35 -1.03 28.77
CA SER A 24 9.20 0.29 29.37
C SER A 24 8.18 1.09 28.53
N PRO A 25 7.04 1.50 29.11
CA PRO A 25 6.01 2.24 28.39
C PRO A 25 6.54 3.58 27.88
N GLU A 26 7.56 4.13 28.55
CA GLU A 26 8.24 5.36 28.17
C GLU A 26 9.01 5.21 26.85
N ALA A 27 9.75 4.11 26.66
CA ALA A 27 10.46 3.87 25.40
C ALA A 27 9.47 3.65 24.25
N ALA A 28 8.39 2.91 24.48
CA ALA A 28 7.34 2.69 23.48
C ALA A 28 6.66 4.00 23.06
N LEU A 29 6.34 4.88 24.02
CA LEU A 29 5.77 6.20 23.74
C LEU A 29 6.77 7.15 23.07
N GLU A 30 8.05 7.08 23.41
CA GLU A 30 9.08 7.88 22.76
C GLU A 30 9.29 7.48 21.29
N HIS A 31 9.33 6.17 21.01
CA HIS A 31 9.34 5.64 19.65
C HIS A 31 8.10 6.08 18.86
N GLY A 32 6.92 6.02 19.46
CA GLY A 32 5.66 6.48 18.86
C GLY A 32 5.66 7.98 18.53
N ARG A 33 6.09 8.83 19.47
CA ARG A 33 6.18 10.29 19.27
C ARG A 33 7.21 10.66 18.20
N ARG A 34 8.34 9.96 18.14
CA ARG A 34 9.38 10.19 17.13
C ARG A 34 8.87 9.82 15.72
N ALA A 35 8.15 8.70 15.59
CA ALA A 35 7.51 8.32 14.33
C ALA A 35 6.43 9.33 13.90
N GLN A 36 5.60 9.82 14.82
CA GLN A 36 4.55 10.78 14.52
C GLN A 36 5.09 12.16 14.09
N ARG A 37 6.18 12.64 14.71
CA ARG A 37 6.83 13.89 14.30
C ARG A 37 7.37 13.83 12.87
N ARG A 38 7.94 12.69 12.47
CA ARG A 38 8.43 12.47 11.09
C ARG A 38 7.31 12.50 10.06
N ARG A 39 6.13 11.94 10.38
CA ARG A 39 4.97 11.97 9.47
C ARG A 39 4.40 13.37 9.28
N LYS A 40 4.46 14.22 10.31
CA LYS A 40 3.91 15.59 10.24
C LYS A 40 4.76 16.54 9.39
N THR A 41 6.06 16.27 9.23
CA THR A 41 6.93 17.10 8.36
C THR A 41 6.74 16.82 6.87
N THR A 42 6.19 15.67 6.49
CA THR A 42 6.01 15.27 5.08
C THR A 42 4.73 15.81 4.44
N VAL A 43 3.72 16.20 5.24
CA VAL A 43 2.40 16.65 4.73
C VAL A 43 2.38 18.14 4.36
N GLY A 44 3.39 18.93 4.73
CA GLY A 44 3.36 20.40 4.60
C GLY A 44 4.08 21.02 3.39
N GLY A 45 4.72 20.25 2.51
CA GLY A 45 5.78 20.80 1.64
C GLY A 45 5.63 20.64 0.12
N GLY A 46 4.47 20.26 -0.40
CA GLY A 46 4.37 19.70 -1.76
C GLY A 46 3.50 20.43 -2.78
N PHE A 47 3.35 21.77 -2.73
CA PHE A 47 2.67 22.50 -3.81
C PHE A 47 3.40 23.83 -4.11
N ALA A 48 4.54 23.75 -4.80
CA ALA A 48 5.15 24.90 -5.47
C ALA A 48 6.05 24.45 -6.63
N GLY A 49 5.67 24.80 -7.87
CA GLY A 49 6.47 24.68 -9.11
C GLY A 49 6.23 23.38 -9.88
N LEU A 50 5.96 23.33 -11.18
CA LEU A 50 6.10 24.22 -12.34
C LEU A 50 5.03 23.76 -13.37
N ALA A 51 4.18 24.56 -14.02
CA ALA A 51 4.39 25.74 -14.86
C ALA A 51 5.25 25.49 -16.14
N VAL A 52 4.54 25.29 -17.26
CA VAL A 52 4.87 25.63 -18.66
C VAL A 52 5.96 24.81 -19.36
N VAL A 53 5.55 23.89 -20.23
CA VAL A 53 6.11 23.77 -21.59
C VAL A 53 4.97 23.41 -22.55
N ALA A 54 4.47 24.43 -23.26
CA ALA A 54 3.65 24.25 -24.44
C ALA A 54 4.21 25.16 -25.55
N ILE A 55 4.28 24.60 -26.76
CA ILE A 55 4.41 25.24 -28.08
C ILE A 55 5.85 25.39 -28.64
N ALA A 56 6.12 24.63 -29.71
CA ALA A 56 6.44 25.12 -31.06
C ALA A 56 6.35 23.89 -32.01
N VAL A 57 5.69 23.91 -33.17
CA VAL A 57 5.90 24.80 -34.33
C VAL A 57 4.60 24.91 -35.15
N GLY A 58 4.17 26.14 -35.48
CA GLY A 58 3.15 26.34 -36.51
C GLY A 58 2.57 27.76 -36.54
N ALA A 59 2.88 28.48 -37.62
CA ALA A 59 2.24 29.69 -38.14
C ALA A 59 2.63 31.06 -37.54
N ALA A 60 3.27 31.84 -38.42
CA ALA A 60 3.48 33.26 -38.35
C ALA A 60 2.16 34.05 -38.37
N VAL A 61 2.14 35.19 -37.65
CA VAL A 61 1.74 36.54 -38.08
C VAL A 61 1.53 37.39 -36.82
N VAL A 62 2.30 38.47 -36.72
CA VAL A 62 2.19 39.58 -35.73
C VAL A 62 1.42 40.72 -36.43
N PRO A 63 0.51 41.46 -35.75
CA PRO A 63 0.93 42.76 -35.21
C PRO A 63 0.31 43.18 -33.86
N ASN A 64 1.19 43.73 -33.02
CA ASN A 64 1.06 44.81 -32.02
C ASN A 64 -0.33 45.24 -31.53
N LEU A 65 -0.52 45.16 -30.21
CA LEU A 65 -1.28 46.15 -29.44
C LEU A 65 -0.53 46.55 -28.15
N THR A 66 -0.20 47.83 -28.14
CA THR A 66 0.32 48.71 -27.08
C THR A 66 -0.62 48.83 -25.86
N GLY A 67 -0.01 48.90 -24.66
CA GLY A 67 -0.41 49.87 -23.63
C GLY A 67 -1.03 49.36 -22.32
N GLY A 68 -0.46 49.79 -21.19
CA GLY A 68 -1.02 49.75 -19.82
C GLY A 68 -0.38 48.67 -18.96
N GLY A 69 0.33 48.93 -17.86
CA GLY A 69 0.11 49.97 -16.85
C GLY A 69 -0.14 49.24 -15.52
N ALA A 70 0.71 49.49 -14.53
CA ALA A 70 0.84 48.79 -13.25
C ALA A 70 -0.47 48.69 -12.44
N ASP A 71 -0.63 47.61 -11.66
CA ASP A 71 -0.55 47.65 -10.19
C ASP A 71 -0.97 46.30 -9.55
N LEU A 72 -0.11 45.82 -8.65
CA LEU A 72 -0.33 44.67 -7.77
C LEU A 72 -1.02 45.14 -6.48
N PRO A 73 -2.04 44.41 -5.99
CA PRO A 73 -2.26 44.35 -4.55
C PRO A 73 -2.09 42.91 -4.01
N VAL A 74 -1.06 42.75 -3.19
CA VAL A 74 -0.87 41.65 -2.24
C VAL A 74 -1.73 41.94 -1.00
N ALA A 75 -2.72 41.09 -0.72
CA ALA A 75 -3.50 41.16 0.52
C ALA A 75 -3.00 40.11 1.51
N ALA A 76 -2.35 40.58 2.58
CA ALA A 76 -2.02 39.80 3.77
C ALA A 76 -3.19 39.86 4.75
N GLY A 77 -3.86 38.73 5.00
CA GLY A 77 -4.86 38.59 6.05
C GLY A 77 -4.24 37.95 7.29
N GLN A 78 -4.06 38.74 8.36
CA GLN A 78 -3.63 38.27 9.68
C GLN A 78 -4.79 37.58 10.40
N SER A 79 -4.60 36.32 10.78
CA SER A 79 -5.51 35.57 11.65
C SER A 79 -5.35 36.05 13.09
N SER A 80 -6.41 36.61 13.66
CA SER A 80 -6.50 36.87 15.11
C SER A 80 -7.01 35.64 15.84
N GLU A 81 -6.21 35.24 16.81
CA GLU A 81 -6.41 34.17 17.77
C GLU A 81 -7.55 34.54 18.73
N SER A 82 -8.54 33.66 18.90
CA SER A 82 -9.57 33.81 19.93
C SER A 82 -9.91 32.44 20.50
N ARG A 83 -9.50 32.26 21.75
CA ARG A 83 -9.65 31.07 22.57
C ARG A 83 -10.97 31.16 23.35
N PRO A 84 -11.88 30.16 23.28
CA PRO A 84 -13.01 30.12 24.21
C PRO A 84 -12.66 29.33 25.48
N SER A 85 -12.91 29.98 26.62
CA SER A 85 -12.98 29.39 27.95
C SER A 85 -14.38 28.80 28.17
N VAL A 86 -14.47 27.61 28.77
CA VAL A 86 -15.74 26.95 29.10
C VAL A 86 -15.99 27.06 30.61
N THR A 87 -17.10 27.70 30.98
CA THR A 87 -17.65 27.74 32.34
C THR A 87 -18.82 26.75 32.41
N PRO A 88 -18.89 25.85 33.40
CA PRO A 88 -20.02 24.95 33.56
C PRO A 88 -21.19 25.65 34.26
N THR A 89 -22.39 25.56 33.71
CA THR A 89 -23.64 25.92 34.42
C THR A 89 -24.63 24.77 34.28
N ALA A 90 -24.98 24.23 35.45
CA ALA A 90 -26.05 23.28 35.64
C ALA A 90 -27.42 23.98 35.58
N SER A 91 -28.39 23.36 34.92
CA SER A 91 -29.81 23.31 35.33
C SER A 91 -30.58 22.33 34.44
N ALA A 92 -31.35 21.46 35.09
CA ALA A 92 -32.37 20.58 34.49
C ALA A 92 -33.63 21.40 34.10
N PRO A 93 -34.47 20.93 33.15
CA PRO A 93 -35.70 20.17 33.51
C PRO A 93 -36.23 19.24 32.38
N PRO A 94 -37.48 18.73 32.41
CA PRO A 94 -38.14 17.84 33.37
C PRO A 94 -38.47 16.45 32.77
N SER A 95 -38.89 15.53 33.63
CA SER A 95 -39.36 14.18 33.32
C SER A 95 -40.51 14.15 32.31
N VAL A 96 -40.39 13.29 31.29
CA VAL A 96 -41.52 12.79 30.50
C VAL A 96 -41.49 11.27 30.55
N THR A 97 -42.48 10.68 31.22
CA THR A 97 -42.73 9.25 31.23
C THR A 97 -43.42 8.89 29.91
N VAL A 98 -42.74 8.16 29.04
CA VAL A 98 -43.39 7.40 27.96
C VAL A 98 -42.92 5.96 28.04
N THR A 99 -43.86 5.13 28.49
CA THR A 99 -43.83 3.68 28.37
C THR A 99 -43.93 3.30 26.90
N ALA A 100 -42.83 2.84 26.33
CA ALA A 100 -42.80 1.81 25.29
C ALA A 100 -41.39 1.27 25.25
N THR A 101 -41.25 -0.03 25.50
CA THR A 101 -40.01 -0.77 25.30
C THR A 101 -39.92 -1.12 23.82
N PRO A 102 -39.09 -0.47 22.99
CA PRO A 102 -38.50 -1.17 21.87
C PRO A 102 -37.34 -1.99 22.44
N SER A 103 -37.42 -3.30 22.24
CA SER A 103 -36.35 -4.25 22.48
C SER A 103 -35.01 -3.62 22.13
N SER A 104 -34.07 -3.66 23.09
CA SER A 104 -32.66 -3.38 22.85
C SER A 104 -32.25 -4.06 21.52
N PRO A 105 -31.50 -3.37 20.64
CA PRO A 105 -30.85 -4.06 19.53
C PRO A 105 -30.10 -5.25 20.14
N PRO A 106 -30.17 -6.46 19.55
CA PRO A 106 -29.31 -7.54 20.02
C PRO A 106 -27.90 -6.96 20.00
N GLY A 107 -27.14 -7.18 21.08
CA GLY A 107 -25.77 -6.71 21.24
C GLY A 107 -24.95 -7.12 20.02
N GLY A 108 -24.99 -6.26 19.01
CA GLY A 108 -24.38 -6.49 17.72
C GLY A 108 -22.94 -6.23 17.98
N SER A 109 -22.19 -7.32 18.18
CA SER A 109 -20.77 -7.30 17.97
C SER A 109 -20.49 -6.42 16.75
N THR A 110 -19.80 -5.30 16.95
CA THR A 110 -19.33 -4.43 15.86
C THR A 110 -18.22 -5.12 15.07
N GLU A 111 -17.92 -6.38 15.36
CA GLU A 111 -16.93 -7.16 14.67
C GLU A 111 -17.51 -7.63 13.34
N THR A 112 -16.81 -7.30 12.26
CA THR A 112 -17.06 -7.88 10.94
C THR A 112 -17.05 -9.41 11.08
N PRO A 113 -18.11 -10.12 10.64
CA PRO A 113 -18.15 -11.57 10.69
C PRO A 113 -16.89 -12.17 10.05
N TRP A 114 -16.35 -13.22 10.67
CA TRP A 114 -15.20 -13.92 10.11
C TRP A 114 -15.50 -14.36 8.68
N PRO A 115 -14.52 -14.26 7.76
CA PRO A 115 -14.70 -14.75 6.41
C PRO A 115 -15.01 -16.25 6.42
N ASN A 116 -15.91 -16.68 5.54
CA ASN A 116 -16.31 -18.09 5.43
C ASN A 116 -15.08 -19.02 5.34
N GLY A 117 -14.98 -19.94 6.28
CA GLY A 117 -13.93 -20.98 6.30
C GLY A 117 -12.57 -20.57 6.87
N GLN A 118 -12.47 -19.47 7.63
CA GLN A 118 -11.21 -19.07 8.29
C GLN A 118 -11.35 -18.83 9.80
N THR A 119 -10.24 -19.09 10.51
CA THR A 119 -10.08 -18.85 11.94
C THR A 119 -9.23 -17.61 12.27
N ASP A 120 -8.66 -16.95 11.25
CA ASP A 120 -7.86 -15.70 11.33
C ASP A 120 -8.11 -14.83 10.07
N ARG A 121 -7.74 -13.54 10.11
CA ARG A 121 -7.83 -12.57 9.00
C ARG A 121 -6.71 -12.76 7.98
N THR A 122 -5.64 -13.47 8.34
CA THR A 122 -4.56 -13.86 7.43
C THR A 122 -4.66 -15.34 7.09
N ALA A 123 -4.77 -15.64 5.80
CA ALA A 123 -4.80 -17.01 5.32
C ALA A 123 -3.37 -17.54 5.10
N THR A 124 -2.84 -18.23 6.11
CA THR A 124 -1.58 -18.99 5.98
C THR A 124 -1.79 -20.43 5.52
N SER A 125 -3.04 -20.92 5.54
CA SER A 125 -3.46 -22.23 5.04
C SER A 125 -4.82 -22.16 4.34
N GLY A 126 -5.18 -23.24 3.62
CA GLY A 126 -6.47 -23.37 2.93
C GLY A 126 -6.57 -22.64 1.58
N PRO A 127 -7.78 -22.58 0.97
CA PRO A 127 -7.95 -22.15 -0.42
C PRO A 127 -7.45 -20.73 -0.72
N ARG A 128 -7.50 -19.82 0.25
CA ARG A 128 -6.98 -18.45 0.08
C ARG A 128 -5.44 -18.42 0.13
N ALA A 129 -4.80 -19.23 0.97
CA ALA A 129 -3.35 -19.39 0.96
C ALA A 129 -2.85 -20.06 -0.33
N ASP A 130 -3.56 -21.08 -0.82
CA ASP A 130 -3.26 -21.76 -2.08
C ASP A 130 -3.39 -20.81 -3.28
N LYS A 131 -4.39 -19.92 -3.27
CA LYS A 131 -4.49 -18.88 -4.30
C LYS A 131 -3.34 -17.89 -4.22
N GLY A 132 -2.91 -17.49 -3.02
CA GLY A 132 -1.70 -16.68 -2.86
C GLY A 132 -0.43 -17.38 -3.40
N ALA A 133 -0.33 -18.70 -3.22
CA ALA A 133 0.73 -19.51 -3.83
C ALA A 133 0.70 -19.45 -5.36
N LYS A 134 -0.50 -19.60 -5.93
CA LYS A 134 -0.72 -19.52 -7.37
C LYS A 134 -0.34 -18.15 -7.92
N VAL A 135 -0.76 -17.06 -7.27
CA VAL A 135 -0.44 -15.68 -7.67
C VAL A 135 1.08 -15.46 -7.75
N LEU A 136 1.83 -15.94 -6.76
CA LEU A 136 3.29 -15.86 -6.78
C LEU A 136 3.90 -16.63 -7.96
N ASN A 137 3.42 -17.85 -8.23
CA ASN A 137 3.88 -18.66 -9.37
C ASN A 137 3.51 -18.02 -10.71
N ASP A 138 2.32 -17.46 -10.82
CA ASP A 138 1.85 -16.75 -12.02
C ASP A 138 2.75 -15.51 -12.28
N LEU A 139 3.08 -14.75 -11.24
CA LEU A 139 4.01 -13.62 -11.31
C LEU A 139 5.39 -14.05 -11.83
N ALA A 140 5.96 -15.11 -11.26
CA ALA A 140 7.24 -15.65 -11.72
C ALA A 140 7.18 -16.10 -13.20
N SER A 141 6.05 -16.67 -13.63
CA SER A 141 5.84 -17.11 -15.02
C SER A 141 5.63 -15.97 -16.03
N SER A 142 5.25 -14.78 -15.56
CA SER A 142 4.99 -13.61 -16.42
C SER A 142 6.25 -12.73 -16.62
N LEU A 143 7.41 -13.15 -16.10
CA LEU A 143 8.67 -12.45 -16.30
C LEU A 143 9.18 -12.58 -17.74
N PRO A 144 9.79 -11.52 -18.30
CA PRO A 144 10.35 -11.55 -19.64
C PRO A 144 11.60 -12.45 -19.71
N PRO A 145 11.99 -12.89 -20.92
CA PRO A 145 13.22 -13.64 -21.11
C PRO A 145 14.45 -12.92 -20.53
N GLY A 146 15.31 -13.67 -19.84
CA GLY A 146 16.51 -13.15 -19.19
C GLY A 146 16.30 -12.64 -17.76
N VAL A 147 15.06 -12.45 -17.32
CA VAL A 147 14.71 -12.09 -15.93
C VAL A 147 14.11 -13.30 -15.22
N LYS A 148 14.47 -13.53 -13.96
CA LYS A 148 13.97 -14.65 -13.16
C LYS A 148 13.57 -14.21 -11.77
N ALA A 149 12.48 -14.78 -11.26
CA ALA A 149 12.20 -14.79 -9.83
C ALA A 149 13.08 -15.89 -9.23
N GLU A 150 14.00 -15.52 -8.36
CA GLU A 150 14.94 -16.47 -7.75
C GLU A 150 15.03 -16.16 -6.27
N ASP A 151 14.54 -17.08 -5.44
CA ASP A 151 14.64 -16.90 -4.00
C ASP A 151 16.10 -16.95 -3.56
N ARG A 152 16.48 -16.01 -2.69
CA ARG A 152 17.84 -15.86 -2.19
C ARG A 152 17.79 -15.84 -0.67
N THR A 153 18.85 -16.34 -0.04
CA THR A 153 19.05 -16.15 1.39
C THR A 153 19.62 -14.76 1.64
N ARG A 154 19.11 -14.07 2.66
CA ARG A 154 19.65 -12.78 3.09
C ARG A 154 21.07 -12.93 3.65
N ILE A 155 21.93 -11.93 3.43
CA ILE A 155 23.29 -11.87 3.94
C ILE A 155 23.35 -10.84 5.06
N GLY A 156 23.59 -11.27 6.31
CA GLY A 156 23.67 -10.35 7.46
C GLY A 156 22.31 -9.86 8.00
N PHE A 157 21.19 -10.35 7.43
CA PHE A 157 19.82 -9.98 7.82
C PHE A 157 18.92 -11.21 8.06
N SER A 158 19.42 -12.21 8.80
CA SER A 158 18.68 -13.47 9.04
C SER A 158 17.30 -13.28 9.68
N ASP A 159 17.14 -12.25 10.51
CA ASP A 159 15.92 -12.00 11.30
C ASP A 159 14.76 -11.44 10.45
N TYR A 160 15.03 -11.05 9.21
CA TYR A 160 14.02 -10.52 8.27
C TYR A 160 13.27 -11.62 7.50
N GLY A 161 13.52 -12.89 7.82
CA GLY A 161 12.83 -14.03 7.22
C GLY A 161 13.17 -14.23 5.73
N PRO A 162 12.40 -15.09 5.02
CA PRO A 162 12.62 -15.36 3.61
C PRO A 162 12.43 -14.10 2.76
N MET A 163 13.14 -14.02 1.64
CA MET A 163 12.98 -12.90 0.71
C MET A 163 11.73 -13.05 -0.16
N THR A 164 11.37 -14.28 -0.52
CA THR A 164 10.07 -14.56 -1.13
C THR A 164 8.99 -14.70 -0.07
N THR A 165 7.96 -13.87 -0.16
CA THR A 165 6.83 -13.86 0.78
C THR A 165 5.51 -13.76 0.04
N ARG A 166 4.47 -14.33 0.64
CA ARG A 166 3.09 -14.22 0.16
C ARG A 166 2.14 -14.08 1.33
N GLN A 167 1.09 -13.32 1.15
CA GLN A 167 0.02 -13.13 2.10
C GLN A 167 -1.30 -13.07 1.35
N ALA A 168 -2.31 -13.70 1.92
CA ALA A 168 -3.70 -13.48 1.54
C ALA A 168 -4.45 -13.02 2.78
N GLN A 169 -5.20 -11.94 2.66
CA GLN A 169 -5.96 -11.38 3.77
C GLN A 169 -7.34 -10.95 3.33
N PHE A 170 -8.30 -11.07 4.24
CA PHE A 170 -9.61 -10.50 4.02
C PHE A 170 -9.54 -8.98 4.18
N ALA A 171 -10.03 -8.25 3.19
CA ALA A 171 -10.06 -6.80 3.22
C ALA A 171 -11.38 -6.29 3.79
N GLU A 172 -12.51 -6.66 3.17
CA GLU A 172 -13.84 -6.16 3.54
C GLU A 172 -14.98 -6.96 2.88
N TYR A 173 -16.21 -6.66 3.32
CA TYR A 173 -17.43 -7.08 2.63
C TYR A 173 -17.99 -5.90 1.82
N VAL A 174 -18.38 -6.17 0.58
CA VAL A 174 -19.15 -5.24 -0.27
C VAL A 174 -20.47 -5.92 -0.64
N GLY A 175 -21.52 -5.60 0.11
CA GLY A 175 -22.72 -6.44 0.13
C GLY A 175 -22.39 -7.84 0.64
N ASP A 176 -22.78 -8.87 -0.12
CA ASP A 176 -22.48 -10.27 0.19
C ASP A 176 -21.11 -10.74 -0.36
N LEU A 177 -20.39 -9.87 -1.06
CA LEU A 177 -19.11 -10.22 -1.67
C LEU A 177 -17.96 -10.01 -0.67
N GLN A 178 -17.07 -11.00 -0.57
CA GLN A 178 -15.82 -10.86 0.17
C GLN A 178 -14.72 -10.32 -0.75
N VAL A 179 -14.19 -9.16 -0.41
CA VAL A 179 -12.98 -8.61 -1.03
C VAL A 179 -11.76 -9.18 -0.32
N TRP A 180 -10.90 -9.83 -1.09
CA TRP A 180 -9.62 -10.38 -0.62
C TRP A 180 -8.47 -9.59 -1.21
N GLU A 181 -7.40 -9.50 -0.44
CA GLU A 181 -6.13 -8.94 -0.87
C GLU A 181 -5.08 -10.06 -0.92
N TYR A 182 -4.38 -10.16 -2.03
CA TYR A 182 -3.26 -11.06 -2.25
C TYR A 182 -2.01 -10.23 -2.48
N TRP A 183 -1.07 -10.33 -1.56
CA TRP A 183 0.21 -9.63 -1.64
C TRP A 183 1.32 -10.64 -1.79
N VAL A 184 2.15 -10.49 -2.82
CA VAL A 184 3.32 -11.33 -3.07
C VAL A 184 4.54 -10.47 -3.32
N ARG A 185 5.69 -10.93 -2.84
CA ARG A 185 6.99 -10.27 -3.01
C ARG A 185 8.01 -11.35 -3.31
N THR A 186 8.88 -11.12 -4.27
CA THR A 186 9.92 -12.07 -4.64
C THR A 186 11.16 -11.34 -5.16
N PRO A 187 12.36 -11.88 -4.92
CA PRO A 187 13.57 -11.34 -5.50
C PRO A 187 13.61 -11.60 -7.00
N VAL A 188 14.07 -10.61 -7.76
CA VAL A 188 14.28 -10.74 -9.20
C VAL A 188 15.75 -10.54 -9.54
N VAL A 189 16.24 -11.40 -10.43
CA VAL A 189 17.61 -11.39 -10.93
C VAL A 189 17.62 -11.32 -12.45
N ILE A 190 18.69 -10.76 -12.99
CA ILE A 190 18.96 -10.73 -14.42
C ILE A 190 20.03 -11.79 -14.72
N THR A 191 19.77 -12.63 -15.71
CA THR A 191 20.68 -13.73 -16.08
C THR A 191 22.04 -13.18 -16.49
N GLY A 192 23.10 -13.60 -15.78
CA GLY A 192 24.48 -13.18 -16.05
C GLY A 192 24.89 -11.87 -15.37
N GLU A 193 24.01 -11.23 -14.61
CA GLU A 193 24.34 -10.02 -13.83
C GLU A 193 24.39 -10.31 -12.33
N ALA A 194 25.20 -9.53 -11.63
CA ALA A 194 25.18 -9.50 -10.18
C ALA A 194 24.05 -8.58 -9.69
N GLY A 195 23.52 -8.91 -8.52
CA GLY A 195 22.55 -8.09 -7.81
C GLY A 195 21.15 -8.68 -7.80
N VAL A 196 20.34 -8.13 -6.91
CA VAL A 196 18.99 -8.61 -6.62
C VAL A 196 18.06 -7.41 -6.49
N GLY A 197 17.06 -7.36 -7.37
CA GLY A 197 15.96 -6.43 -7.27
C GLY A 197 14.77 -7.05 -6.57
N GLU A 198 13.75 -6.25 -6.36
CA GLU A 198 12.49 -6.64 -5.74
C GLU A 198 11.34 -6.50 -6.75
N LEU A 199 10.49 -7.51 -6.78
CA LEU A 199 9.21 -7.47 -7.48
C LEU A 199 8.10 -7.76 -6.47
N MET A 200 7.11 -6.88 -6.44
CA MET A 200 5.91 -7.01 -5.63
C MET A 200 4.68 -6.97 -6.51
N LEU A 201 3.67 -7.77 -6.15
CA LEU A 201 2.35 -7.70 -6.76
C LEU A 201 1.29 -7.75 -5.67
N GLN A 202 0.30 -6.87 -5.80
CA GLN A 202 -0.89 -6.84 -4.95
C GLN A 202 -2.13 -6.96 -5.83
N VAL A 203 -3.02 -7.90 -5.49
CA VAL A 203 -4.36 -8.01 -6.09
C VAL A 203 -5.41 -7.82 -5.03
N GLU A 204 -6.29 -6.84 -5.23
CA GLU A 204 -7.53 -6.70 -4.48
C GLU A 204 -8.66 -7.21 -5.37
N THR A 205 -9.42 -8.23 -4.93
CA THR A 205 -10.40 -8.93 -5.78
C THR A 205 -11.61 -8.06 -6.14
N LYS A 206 -12.48 -8.62 -7.00
CA LYS A 206 -13.77 -8.05 -7.41
C LYS A 206 -14.54 -7.34 -6.29
N GLY A 207 -15.24 -6.29 -6.67
CA GLY A 207 -16.14 -5.51 -5.81
C GLY A 207 -15.43 -4.51 -4.89
N ASN A 208 -14.11 -4.39 -4.98
CA ASN A 208 -13.38 -3.32 -4.31
C ASN A 208 -13.87 -1.94 -4.77
N THR A 209 -14.37 -1.15 -3.82
CA THR A 209 -14.91 0.20 -4.04
C THR A 209 -14.00 1.32 -3.55
N ARG A 210 -12.82 0.98 -3.00
CA ARG A 210 -11.87 1.94 -2.40
C ARG A 210 -11.50 3.09 -3.34
N LEU A 211 -11.47 2.83 -4.64
CA LEU A 211 -11.15 3.82 -5.68
C LEU A 211 -12.34 4.64 -6.17
N GLY A 212 -13.59 4.31 -5.77
CA GLY A 212 -14.79 4.96 -6.31
C GLY A 212 -14.80 4.93 -7.85
N ASP A 213 -14.86 6.11 -8.47
CA ASP A 213 -14.81 6.28 -9.94
C ASP A 213 -13.41 6.65 -10.45
N LEU A 214 -12.39 6.68 -9.60
CA LEU A 214 -11.02 6.99 -10.01
C LEU A 214 -10.43 5.87 -10.85
N ASP A 215 -9.68 6.26 -11.87
CA ASP A 215 -8.96 5.37 -12.78
C ASP A 215 -7.53 5.89 -13.07
N GLY A 216 -6.75 5.03 -13.75
CA GLY A 216 -5.43 5.38 -14.26
C GLY A 216 -4.57 6.14 -13.25
N CYS A 217 -4.03 7.28 -13.68
CA CYS A 217 -3.13 8.09 -12.87
C CYS A 217 -3.81 8.79 -11.69
N GLN A 218 -5.13 9.02 -11.74
CA GLN A 218 -5.86 9.59 -10.60
C GLN A 218 -5.97 8.56 -9.47
N ALA A 219 -6.27 7.30 -9.81
CA ALA A 219 -6.29 6.20 -8.86
C ALA A 219 -4.90 5.95 -8.24
N ALA A 220 -3.85 5.97 -9.07
CA ALA A 220 -2.48 5.82 -8.60
C ALA A 220 -2.07 6.96 -7.65
N ALA A 221 -2.46 8.21 -7.92
CA ALA A 221 -2.17 9.34 -7.04
C ALA A 221 -2.95 9.32 -5.72
N ALA A 222 -4.21 8.86 -5.73
CA ALA A 222 -5.05 8.77 -4.53
C ALA A 222 -4.57 7.67 -3.57
N PHE A 223 -4.05 6.56 -4.10
CA PHE A 223 -3.54 5.44 -3.32
C PHE A 223 -2.12 5.06 -3.78
N PRO A 224 -1.12 5.88 -3.42
CA PRO A 224 0.21 5.83 -4.03
C PRO A 224 1.01 4.58 -3.68
N TYR A 225 0.68 3.84 -2.62
CA TYR A 225 1.44 2.63 -2.27
C TYR A 225 1.47 1.61 -3.43
N PRO A 226 2.65 1.06 -3.81
CA PRO A 226 3.94 1.09 -3.10
C PRO A 226 4.92 2.20 -3.51
N ILE A 227 4.48 3.21 -4.26
CA ILE A 227 5.35 4.26 -4.83
C ILE A 227 4.82 5.66 -4.52
N SER A 228 5.56 6.44 -3.74
CA SER A 228 5.15 7.81 -3.38
C SER A 228 5.91 8.84 -4.22
N GLY A 229 5.17 9.69 -4.94
CA GLY A 229 5.73 10.70 -5.84
C GLY A 229 6.05 10.13 -7.23
N GLY A 230 6.90 10.85 -7.98
CA GLY A 230 7.24 10.51 -9.36
C GLY A 230 6.26 11.05 -10.41
N THR A 231 6.45 10.61 -11.65
CA THR A 231 5.60 10.95 -12.80
C THR A 231 4.72 9.78 -13.16
N CYS A 232 3.43 10.03 -13.36
CA CYS A 232 2.49 9.04 -13.85
C CYS A 232 2.20 9.21 -15.34
N ALA A 233 2.22 8.12 -16.09
CA ALA A 233 1.81 8.06 -17.49
C ALA A 233 0.86 6.88 -17.71
N LEU A 234 -0.06 7.01 -18.66
CA LEU A 234 -0.88 5.90 -19.12
C LEU A 234 -0.16 5.13 -20.22
N VAL A 235 -0.14 3.81 -20.09
CA VAL A 235 0.40 2.87 -21.08
C VAL A 235 -0.75 2.01 -21.58
N ASP A 236 -0.94 1.97 -22.90
CA ASP A 236 -1.91 1.06 -23.51
C ASP A 236 -1.33 -0.35 -23.60
N VAL A 237 -2.07 -1.32 -23.05
CA VAL A 237 -1.76 -2.74 -23.13
C VAL A 237 -2.97 -3.45 -23.72
N ALA A 238 -2.95 -3.70 -25.02
CA ALA A 238 -4.03 -4.36 -25.75
C ALA A 238 -5.41 -3.68 -25.52
N GLY A 239 -5.44 -2.34 -25.59
CA GLY A 239 -6.65 -1.54 -25.37
C GLY A 239 -7.00 -1.29 -23.90
N LYS A 240 -6.17 -1.75 -22.96
CA LYS A 240 -6.30 -1.47 -21.53
C LYS A 240 -5.38 -0.32 -21.13
N GLN A 241 -5.92 0.71 -20.51
CA GLN A 241 -5.14 1.82 -19.97
C GLN A 241 -4.58 1.45 -18.60
N VAL A 242 -3.26 1.35 -18.50
CA VAL A 242 -2.54 1.02 -17.26
C VAL A 242 -1.74 2.24 -16.83
N ALA A 243 -1.90 2.67 -15.58
CA ALA A 243 -1.09 3.76 -15.05
C ALA A 243 0.26 3.26 -14.59
N VAL A 244 1.34 3.89 -15.06
CA VAL A 244 2.71 3.58 -14.68
C VAL A 244 3.31 4.81 -14.03
N VAL A 245 3.77 4.65 -12.79
CA VAL A 245 4.43 5.69 -12.00
C VAL A 245 5.92 5.38 -11.97
N THR A 246 6.75 6.35 -12.32
CA THR A 246 8.22 6.24 -12.37
C THR A 246 8.89 7.42 -11.67
N GLY A 247 10.16 7.26 -11.28
CA GLY A 247 10.97 8.38 -10.79
C GLY A 247 10.56 8.89 -9.42
N ALA A 248 9.88 8.06 -8.62
CA ALA A 248 9.73 8.33 -7.21
C ALA A 248 11.10 8.35 -6.54
N THR A 249 11.36 9.38 -5.75
CA THR A 249 12.56 9.42 -4.91
C THR A 249 12.40 8.39 -3.80
N ALA A 250 13.36 7.47 -3.70
CA ALA A 250 13.42 6.55 -2.58
C ALA A 250 13.45 7.34 -1.26
N ASP A 251 12.37 7.26 -0.49
CA ASP A 251 12.42 7.66 0.92
C ASP A 251 13.02 6.47 1.66
N GLY A 252 14.25 6.62 2.16
CA GLY A 252 15.06 5.55 2.76
C GLY A 252 14.41 4.87 3.98
N GLY A 253 13.22 5.28 4.42
CA GLY A 253 12.43 4.61 5.46
C GLY A 253 11.13 3.94 4.99
N ALA A 254 10.78 3.96 3.70
CA ALA A 254 9.41 3.66 3.25
C ALA A 254 9.22 2.41 2.35
N ASN A 255 10.26 1.61 2.06
CA ASN A 255 10.17 0.50 1.09
C ASN A 255 9.49 0.94 -0.24
N THR A 256 9.81 2.16 -0.71
CA THR A 256 9.21 2.70 -1.94
C THR A 256 9.80 2.02 -3.16
N MET A 257 8.93 1.61 -4.08
CA MET A 257 9.34 1.03 -5.35
C MET A 257 9.87 2.11 -6.31
N ASP A 258 10.81 1.75 -7.18
CA ASP A 258 11.35 2.63 -8.23
C ASP A 258 10.31 2.94 -9.31
N THR A 259 9.48 1.94 -9.61
CA THR A 259 8.39 2.02 -10.59
C THR A 259 7.24 1.14 -10.14
N ALA A 260 6.00 1.57 -10.38
CA ALA A 260 4.84 0.69 -10.23
C ALA A 260 3.83 0.89 -11.35
N ALA A 261 3.15 -0.20 -11.71
CA ALA A 261 2.01 -0.21 -12.61
C ALA A 261 0.72 -0.50 -11.84
N PHE A 262 -0.35 0.20 -12.18
CA PHE A 262 -1.66 0.13 -11.55
C PHE A 262 -2.71 -0.12 -12.63
N TYR A 263 -3.44 -1.22 -12.50
CA TYR A 263 -4.54 -1.55 -13.38
C TYR A 263 -5.81 -1.86 -12.57
N ARG A 264 -6.96 -1.40 -13.08
CA ARG A 264 -8.27 -1.65 -12.51
C ARG A 264 -9.15 -2.31 -13.56
N TYR A 265 -9.68 -3.47 -13.23
CA TYR A 265 -10.68 -4.17 -14.04
C TYR A 265 -12.07 -3.55 -13.84
N PRO A 266 -12.99 -3.69 -14.82
CA PRO A 266 -14.34 -3.13 -14.72
C PRO A 266 -15.17 -3.62 -13.53
N ASP A 267 -14.86 -4.80 -12.99
CA ASP A 267 -15.57 -5.38 -11.84
C ASP A 267 -15.03 -4.91 -10.48
N GLY A 268 -14.08 -3.96 -10.48
CA GLY A 268 -13.44 -3.43 -9.30
C GLY A 268 -12.14 -4.13 -8.91
N THR A 269 -11.77 -5.26 -9.53
CA THR A 269 -10.48 -5.90 -9.24
C THR A 269 -9.33 -4.93 -9.54
N ARG A 270 -8.40 -4.78 -8.59
CA ARG A 270 -7.23 -3.91 -8.73
C ARG A 270 -5.96 -4.75 -8.68
N VAL A 271 -5.08 -4.53 -9.64
CA VAL A 271 -3.76 -5.15 -9.70
C VAL A 271 -2.69 -4.05 -9.67
N ILE A 272 -1.76 -4.19 -8.73
CA ILE A 272 -0.61 -3.30 -8.57
C ILE A 272 0.64 -4.16 -8.73
N VAL A 273 1.59 -3.70 -9.55
CA VAL A 273 2.88 -4.37 -9.72
C VAL A 273 3.98 -3.35 -9.47
N GLY A 274 4.76 -3.54 -8.42
CA GLY A 274 5.87 -2.67 -8.03
C GLY A 274 7.22 -3.33 -8.28
N TYR A 275 8.19 -2.54 -8.72
CA TYR A 275 9.58 -2.99 -8.91
C TYR A 275 10.56 -2.02 -8.25
N ALA A 276 11.58 -2.57 -7.60
CA ALA A 276 12.76 -1.83 -7.16
C ALA A 276 14.04 -2.56 -7.62
N SER A 277 15.05 -1.79 -7.98
CA SER A 277 16.38 -2.26 -8.37
C SER A 277 17.16 -2.85 -7.19
N GLU A 278 16.81 -2.46 -5.97
CA GLU A 278 17.32 -3.01 -4.72
C GLU A 278 16.24 -3.84 -4.03
N PHE A 279 16.63 -5.01 -3.53
CA PHE A 279 15.85 -5.71 -2.50
C PHE A 279 16.34 -5.27 -1.12
N GLN A 280 15.59 -4.39 -0.45
CA GLN A 280 16.00 -3.81 0.83
C GLN A 280 16.22 -4.88 1.91
N GLU A 281 17.24 -4.63 2.75
CA GLU A 281 17.66 -5.51 3.86
C GLU A 281 18.01 -6.93 3.40
N SER A 282 18.44 -7.11 2.15
CA SER A 282 18.84 -8.42 1.63
C SER A 282 20.32 -8.74 1.84
N GLY A 283 21.16 -7.71 1.98
CA GLY A 283 22.62 -7.84 1.98
C GLY A 283 23.21 -8.19 0.61
N HIS A 284 22.38 -8.30 -0.44
CA HIS A 284 22.82 -8.43 -1.82
C HIS A 284 22.98 -7.03 -2.46
N PRO A 285 23.89 -6.85 -3.42
CA PRO A 285 23.96 -5.60 -4.16
C PRO A 285 22.67 -5.36 -4.96
N ALA A 286 22.32 -4.09 -5.16
CA ALA A 286 21.25 -3.72 -6.09
C ALA A 286 21.61 -4.10 -7.53
N LEU A 287 20.60 -4.30 -8.37
CA LEU A 287 20.80 -4.48 -9.80
C LEU A 287 21.37 -3.20 -10.43
N SER A 288 22.31 -3.36 -11.36
CA SER A 288 22.96 -2.22 -12.05
C SER A 288 22.02 -1.44 -12.97
N ARG A 289 20.88 -2.05 -13.32
CA ARG A 289 19.83 -1.49 -14.17
C ARG A 289 18.48 -2.12 -13.83
N PRO A 290 17.36 -1.49 -14.22
CA PRO A 290 16.05 -2.10 -14.05
C PRO A 290 15.93 -3.45 -14.77
N ALA A 291 15.39 -4.45 -14.06
CA ALA A 291 15.04 -5.76 -14.62
C ALA A 291 13.77 -5.67 -15.48
N LEU A 292 12.86 -4.75 -15.15
CA LEU A 292 11.58 -4.58 -15.80
C LEU A 292 11.42 -3.13 -16.25
N THR A 293 10.90 -2.95 -17.46
CA THR A 293 10.47 -1.64 -17.97
C THR A 293 9.05 -1.33 -17.48
N GLY A 294 8.66 -0.04 -17.53
CA GLY A 294 7.28 0.36 -17.24
C GLY A 294 6.24 -0.36 -18.11
N ALA A 295 6.55 -0.60 -19.39
CA ALA A 295 5.67 -1.35 -20.29
C ALA A 295 5.53 -2.82 -19.90
N GLN A 296 6.61 -3.46 -19.42
CA GLN A 296 6.54 -4.84 -18.93
C GLN A 296 5.76 -4.94 -17.62
N LEU A 297 5.92 -3.99 -16.69
CA LEU A 297 5.11 -3.92 -15.48
C LEU A 297 3.63 -3.70 -15.82
N ALA A 298 3.33 -2.83 -16.79
CA ALA A 298 1.98 -2.61 -17.27
C ALA A 298 1.37 -3.88 -17.88
N ALA A 299 2.16 -4.63 -18.67
CA ALA A 299 1.73 -5.89 -19.23
C ALA A 299 1.39 -6.93 -18.16
N ILE A 300 2.20 -7.03 -17.09
CA ILE A 300 1.92 -7.91 -15.95
C ILE A 300 0.64 -7.44 -15.22
N ALA A 301 0.50 -6.15 -14.94
CA ALA A 301 -0.68 -5.62 -14.22
C ALA A 301 -2.00 -5.88 -14.97
N ALA A 302 -1.96 -5.85 -16.30
CA ALA A 302 -3.11 -6.10 -17.18
C ALA A 302 -3.29 -7.57 -17.60
N ASP A 303 -2.42 -8.48 -17.13
CA ASP A 303 -2.47 -9.91 -17.46
C ASP A 303 -3.73 -10.54 -16.82
N PRO A 304 -4.61 -11.21 -17.61
CA PRO A 304 -5.80 -11.89 -17.09
C PRO A 304 -5.53 -12.90 -15.98
N LYS A 305 -4.31 -13.43 -15.83
CA LYS A 305 -3.94 -14.33 -14.72
C LYS A 305 -4.18 -13.70 -13.34
N PHE A 306 -4.11 -12.37 -13.24
CA PHE A 306 -4.31 -11.63 -11.99
C PHE A 306 -5.71 -11.04 -11.83
N HIS A 307 -6.63 -11.32 -12.76
CA HIS A 307 -8.05 -11.07 -12.56
C HIS A 307 -8.64 -12.21 -11.73
N LEU A 308 -8.53 -12.09 -10.42
CA LEU A 308 -8.94 -13.15 -9.50
C LEU A 308 -10.44 -13.07 -9.20
N ASP A 309 -11.09 -14.25 -9.25
CA ASP A 309 -12.51 -14.53 -8.95
C ASP A 309 -13.55 -14.19 -10.05
#